data_AF-G2XNT6-F1
#
_entry.id   AF-G2XNT6-F1
#
_cell.length_a   1.000
_cell.length_b   1.000
_cell.length_c   1.000
_cell.angle_alpha   90.00
_cell.angle_beta   90.00
_cell.angle_gamma   90.00
#
_symmetry.space_group_name_H-M   'P 1'
#
loop_
_entity.id
_entity.type
_entity.pdbx_description
1 polymer ?
#
loop_
_entity_poly.entity_id
_entity_poly.type
_entity_poly.pdbx_seq_one_letter_code
_entity_poly.pdbx_strand_id
1 'polypeptide(L)'
;MTLTQTLLHLTNFRAPFLRTLVPAVGAAYLLQAAVAVPSIAAQSERFYDLSGSLTYLSVTALSLYLPTVRARAAAGVGRLEWPKLLEAFTGTGGANALNWRQVVLSAAVGIWATRLGSYLFKRIMEDGHDSRFDEIKKSPPKFFGAFFAQATWVSLCCLPVIALNSLPHPLLSTLPTLMLTDILGLLLFAGGLSFEIVADRQKSAWVAAKKRKEHDEDFLTSGLWSKSRHPNYFGEATLWTGIAVLSAGVLTGRVGQLGMGTSGVWGKALGLGIAGVSPAFVCFLLLKVSGVPLSEGKVC
;
A
#
# COMPACT_ATOMS: atom_id res chain seq x y z
N MET A 1 28.37 -16.54 7.34
CA MET A 1 27.32 -15.99 6.46
C MET A 1 26.77 -14.74 7.10
N THR A 2 26.58 -13.65 6.35
CA THR A 2 25.96 -12.44 6.89
C THR A 2 24.45 -12.65 7.12
N LEU A 3 23.81 -11.86 7.99
CA LEU A 3 22.35 -11.93 8.22
C LEU A 3 21.57 -11.85 6.89
N THR A 4 21.98 -10.96 5.99
CA THR A 4 21.40 -10.82 4.65
C THR A 4 21.49 -12.11 3.85
N GLN A 5 22.65 -12.79 3.83
CA GLN A 5 22.81 -14.07 3.10
C GLN A 5 21.89 -15.15 3.67
N THR A 6 21.79 -15.24 5.00
CA THR A 6 20.88 -16.19 5.67
C THR A 6 19.43 -15.91 5.29
N LEU A 7 18.97 -14.66 5.35
CA LEU A 7 17.61 -14.28 4.98
C LEU A 7 17.31 -14.57 3.51
N LEU A 8 18.24 -14.26 2.60
CA LEU A 8 18.08 -14.56 1.17
C LEU A 8 17.98 -16.06 0.90
N HIS A 9 18.74 -16.87 1.63
CA HIS A 9 18.70 -18.33 1.56
C HIS A 9 17.38 -18.89 2.09
N LEU A 10 16.95 -18.45 3.29
CA LEU A 10 15.68 -18.87 3.91
C LEU A 10 14.45 -18.57 3.04
N THR A 11 14.55 -17.53 2.21
CA THR A 11 13.46 -17.06 1.34
C THR A 11 13.70 -17.40 -0.14
N ASN A 12 14.59 -18.34 -0.44
CA ASN A 12 14.90 -18.77 -1.81
C ASN A 12 13.89 -19.82 -2.32
N PHE A 13 12.63 -19.41 -2.49
CA PHE A 13 11.57 -20.27 -3.00
C PHE A 13 11.85 -20.77 -4.42
N ARG A 14 11.27 -21.92 -4.81
CA ARG A 14 11.40 -22.45 -6.18
C ARG A 14 10.83 -21.50 -7.22
N ALA A 15 9.63 -20.98 -6.97
CA ALA A 15 9.00 -19.98 -7.84
C ALA A 15 9.66 -18.60 -7.62
N PRO A 16 10.23 -17.96 -8.67
CA PRO A 16 10.87 -16.64 -8.56
C PRO A 16 9.95 -15.57 -7.99
N PHE A 17 8.67 -15.59 -8.37
CA PHE A 17 7.63 -14.70 -7.84
C PHE A 17 7.55 -14.70 -6.31
N LEU A 18 7.62 -15.90 -5.69
CA LEU A 18 7.52 -16.05 -4.23
C LEU A 18 8.77 -15.55 -3.49
N ARG A 19 9.92 -15.44 -4.17
CA ARG A 19 11.17 -14.91 -3.58
C ARG A 19 11.09 -13.44 -3.20
N THR A 20 10.10 -12.72 -3.73
CA THR A 20 9.84 -11.31 -3.43
C THR A 20 8.54 -11.15 -2.67
N LEU A 21 7.46 -11.81 -3.11
CA LEU A 21 6.14 -11.71 -2.48
C LEU A 21 6.16 -12.12 -1.01
N VAL A 22 6.66 -13.32 -0.70
CA VAL A 22 6.59 -13.87 0.67
C VAL A 22 7.44 -13.05 1.64
N PRO A 23 8.69 -12.65 1.33
CA PRO A 23 9.46 -11.80 2.22
C PRO A 23 8.87 -10.40 2.42
N ALA A 24 8.24 -9.82 1.39
CA ALA A 24 7.58 -8.51 1.52
C ALA A 24 6.38 -8.57 2.46
N VAL A 25 5.53 -9.59 2.33
CA VAL A 25 4.41 -9.84 3.25
C VAL A 25 4.95 -10.15 4.66
N GLY A 26 5.93 -11.03 4.79
CA GLY A 26 6.55 -11.36 6.07
C GLY A 26 7.15 -10.14 6.77
N ALA A 27 7.78 -9.23 6.02
CA ALA A 27 8.29 -7.97 6.54
C ALA A 27 7.18 -7.08 7.12
N ALA A 28 5.96 -7.10 6.55
CA ALA A 28 4.83 -6.38 7.12
C ALA A 28 4.53 -6.83 8.55
N TYR A 29 4.44 -8.14 8.77
CA TYR A 29 4.17 -8.72 10.07
C TYR A 29 5.33 -8.51 11.05
N LEU A 30 6.58 -8.63 10.59
CA LEU A 30 7.75 -8.40 11.43
C LEU A 30 7.84 -6.94 11.90
N LEU A 31 7.59 -5.97 11.02
CA LEU A 31 7.58 -4.56 11.37
C LEU A 31 6.47 -4.24 12.38
N GLN A 32 5.26 -4.74 12.14
CA GLN A 32 4.14 -4.54 13.05
C GLN A 32 4.36 -5.22 14.40
N ALA A 33 4.92 -6.44 14.42
CA ALA A 33 5.29 -7.10 15.67
C ALA A 33 6.38 -6.33 16.44
N ALA A 34 7.37 -5.77 15.74
CA ALA A 34 8.44 -4.98 16.35
C ALA A 34 7.93 -3.68 16.98
N VAL A 35 6.91 -3.04 16.39
CA VAL A 35 6.27 -1.85 16.97
C VAL A 35 5.26 -2.23 18.06
N ALA A 36 4.60 -3.38 17.96
CA ALA A 36 3.63 -3.83 18.95
C ALA A 36 4.24 -3.99 20.35
N VAL A 37 5.47 -4.54 20.46
CA VAL A 37 6.13 -4.77 21.76
C VAL A 37 6.28 -3.49 22.59
N PRO A 38 6.94 -2.41 22.12
CA PRO A 38 7.04 -1.17 22.87
C PRO A 38 5.68 -0.48 23.04
N SER A 39 4.77 -0.57 22.07
CA SER A 39 3.42 0.00 22.19
C SER A 39 2.58 -0.66 23.29
N ILE A 40 2.68 -1.99 23.43
CA ILE A 40 2.01 -2.75 24.49
C ILE A 40 2.63 -2.41 25.85
N ALA A 41 3.96 -2.39 25.94
CA ALA A 41 4.66 -2.05 27.17
C ALA A 41 4.33 -0.63 27.66
N ALA A 42 4.20 0.32 26.73
CA ALA A 42 3.84 1.70 27.03
C ALA A 42 2.32 1.96 27.06
N GLN A 43 1.48 0.94 26.79
CA GLN A 43 0.03 1.05 26.57
C GLN A 43 -0.37 2.26 25.69
N SER A 44 0.37 2.47 24.60
CA SER A 44 0.24 3.67 23.76
C SER A 44 -0.02 3.35 22.30
N GLU A 45 -1.11 3.90 21.79
CA GLU A 45 -1.53 3.85 20.38
C GLU A 45 -0.92 4.95 19.51
N ARG A 46 -0.12 5.87 20.08
CA ARG A 46 0.36 7.08 19.39
C ARG A 46 1.07 6.82 18.06
N PHE A 47 1.75 5.68 17.96
CA PHE A 47 2.52 5.31 16.77
C PHE A 47 1.82 4.26 15.90
N TYR A 48 0.60 3.85 16.23
CA TYR A 48 -0.11 2.80 15.50
C TYR A 48 -0.30 3.19 14.03
N ASP A 49 -0.93 4.33 13.75
CA ASP A 49 -1.18 4.79 12.38
C ASP A 49 0.13 5.09 11.62
N LEU A 50 1.13 5.67 12.30
CA LEU A 50 2.46 5.94 11.72
C LEU A 50 3.16 4.63 11.33
N SER A 51 3.09 3.61 12.18
CA SER A 51 3.68 2.29 11.91
C SER A 51 3.05 1.66 10.66
N GLY A 52 1.74 1.86 10.46
CA GLY A 52 1.04 1.44 9.24
C GLY A 52 1.65 2.05 7.99
N SER A 53 1.78 3.39 7.95
CA SER A 53 2.40 4.09 6.81
C SER A 53 3.86 3.71 6.58
N LEU A 54 4.65 3.56 7.64
CA LEU A 54 6.03 3.06 7.53
C LEU A 54 6.07 1.64 6.97
N THR A 55 5.08 0.80 7.30
CA THR A 55 4.97 -0.55 6.77
C THR A 55 4.67 -0.52 5.28
N TYR A 56 3.72 0.30 4.82
CA TYR A 56 3.44 0.50 3.38
C TYR A 56 4.72 0.87 2.61
N LEU A 57 5.47 1.87 3.11
CA LEU A 57 6.71 2.32 2.48
C LEU A 57 7.77 1.22 2.47
N SER A 58 7.95 0.53 3.61
CA SER A 58 8.99 -0.49 3.78
C SER A 58 8.74 -1.71 2.90
N VAL A 59 7.52 -2.25 2.86
CA VAL A 59 7.21 -3.45 2.06
C VAL A 59 7.20 -3.15 0.56
N THR A 60 6.78 -1.94 0.19
CA THR A 60 6.84 -1.48 -1.20
C THR A 60 8.29 -1.34 -1.66
N ALA A 61 9.14 -0.64 -0.90
CA ALA A 61 10.56 -0.51 -1.20
C ALA A 61 11.29 -1.86 -1.18
N LEU A 62 11.02 -2.71 -0.19
CA LEU A 62 11.58 -4.04 -0.11
C LEU A 62 11.20 -4.87 -1.33
N SER A 63 9.92 -4.90 -1.73
CA SER A 63 9.48 -5.65 -2.90
C SER A 63 10.15 -5.15 -4.20
N LEU A 64 10.33 -3.84 -4.34
CA LEU A 64 10.96 -3.22 -5.52
C LEU A 64 12.45 -3.58 -5.64
N TYR A 65 13.20 -3.57 -4.53
CA TYR A 65 14.66 -3.73 -4.53
C TYR A 65 15.16 -5.12 -4.17
N LEU A 66 14.34 -6.00 -3.58
CA LEU A 66 14.74 -7.35 -3.21
C LEU A 66 15.21 -8.21 -4.41
N PRO A 67 14.60 -8.14 -5.61
CA PRO A 67 15.15 -8.79 -6.80
C PRO A 67 16.60 -8.36 -7.10
N THR A 68 16.89 -7.05 -7.02
CA THR A 68 18.24 -6.52 -7.20
C THR A 68 19.19 -7.01 -6.10
N VAL A 69 18.76 -7.00 -4.84
CA VAL A 69 19.56 -7.52 -3.71
C VAL A 69 19.97 -8.97 -3.97
N ARG A 70 19.05 -9.80 -4.47
CA ARG A 70 19.33 -11.19 -4.84
C ARG A 70 20.32 -11.30 -6.00
N ALA A 71 20.12 -10.53 -7.07
CA ALA A 71 21.02 -10.54 -8.22
C ALA A 71 22.44 -10.12 -7.84
N ARG A 72 22.58 -9.07 -7.01
CA ARG A 72 23.86 -8.62 -6.44
C ARG A 72 24.52 -9.70 -5.58
N ALA A 73 23.74 -10.37 -4.73
CA ALA A 73 24.27 -11.44 -3.88
C ALA A 73 24.76 -12.64 -4.70
N ALA A 74 24.07 -12.99 -5.80
CA ALA A 74 24.46 -14.07 -6.70
C ALA A 74 25.69 -13.73 -7.56
N ALA A 75 25.83 -12.48 -8.02
CA ALA A 75 26.96 -12.04 -8.84
C ALA A 75 28.27 -11.80 -8.04
N GLY A 76 28.18 -11.71 -6.71
CA GLY A 76 29.23 -11.22 -5.83
C GLY A 76 29.08 -9.72 -5.55
N VAL A 77 29.18 -9.33 -4.27
CA VAL A 77 28.97 -7.94 -3.81
C VAL A 77 29.90 -6.99 -4.56
N GLY A 78 29.35 -5.94 -5.19
CA GLY A 78 30.11 -4.88 -5.85
C GLY A 78 30.24 -5.00 -7.37
N ARG A 79 29.82 -6.11 -8.00
CA ARG A 79 29.88 -6.27 -9.46
C ARG A 79 28.68 -5.72 -10.22
N LEU A 80 27.59 -5.44 -9.52
CA LEU A 80 26.39 -4.83 -10.06
C LEU A 80 26.25 -3.45 -9.45
N GLU A 81 25.69 -2.50 -10.19
CA GLU A 81 25.23 -1.23 -9.63
C GLU A 81 23.79 -1.34 -9.13
N TRP A 82 23.35 -0.37 -8.33
CA TRP A 82 21.95 -0.25 -7.96
C TRP A 82 21.17 0.40 -9.11
N PRO A 83 19.97 -0.10 -9.46
CA PRO A 83 19.17 0.52 -10.49
C PRO A 83 18.75 1.92 -10.07
N LYS A 84 18.93 2.88 -10.98
CA LYS A 84 18.45 4.25 -10.77
C LYS A 84 16.99 4.32 -11.20
N LEU A 85 16.17 5.00 -10.41
CA LEU A 85 14.73 5.14 -10.69
C LEU A 85 14.45 5.80 -12.04
N LEU A 86 15.29 6.76 -12.45
CA LEU A 86 15.12 7.48 -13.72
C LEU A 86 15.42 6.60 -14.95
N GLU A 87 16.33 5.63 -14.83
CA GLU A 87 16.67 4.70 -15.92
C GLU A 87 15.48 3.78 -16.26
N ALA A 88 14.51 3.64 -15.34
CA ALA A 88 13.29 2.88 -15.60
C ALA A 88 12.43 3.49 -16.72
N PHE A 89 12.56 4.81 -16.96
CA PHE A 89 11.78 5.54 -17.96
C PHE A 89 12.48 5.66 -19.31
N THR A 90 13.80 5.41 -19.37
CA THR A 90 14.59 5.52 -20.59
C THR A 90 14.78 4.17 -21.29
N GLY A 91 14.50 3.04 -20.61
CA GLY A 91 14.66 1.70 -21.18
C GLY A 91 16.12 1.29 -21.43
N THR A 92 17.08 2.10 -21.01
CA THR A 92 18.52 1.89 -21.18
C THR A 92 19.13 1.02 -20.09
N GLY A 93 18.34 0.60 -19.11
CA GLY A 93 18.82 -0.18 -18.00
C GLY A 93 19.09 -1.63 -18.42
N GLY A 94 20.27 -2.15 -18.04
CA GLY A 94 20.65 -3.54 -18.31
C GLY A 94 19.82 -4.56 -17.52
N ALA A 95 20.32 -5.80 -17.39
CA ALA A 95 19.57 -6.92 -16.78
C ALA A 95 19.06 -6.69 -15.33
N ASN A 96 19.52 -5.65 -14.64
CA ASN A 96 19.13 -5.31 -13.26
C ASN A 96 18.34 -4.01 -13.13
N ALA A 97 17.84 -3.48 -14.23
CA ALA A 97 17.03 -2.28 -14.26
C ALA A 97 15.64 -2.49 -13.68
N LEU A 98 14.94 -1.37 -13.44
CA LEU A 98 13.56 -1.35 -13.01
C LEU A 98 12.67 -1.05 -14.21
N ASN A 99 11.44 -1.58 -14.21
CA ASN A 99 10.43 -1.16 -15.18
C ASN A 99 9.71 0.10 -14.67
N TRP A 100 9.37 1.03 -15.57
CA TRP A 100 8.67 2.26 -15.17
C TRP A 100 7.36 1.99 -14.43
N ARG A 101 6.63 0.90 -14.76
CA ARG A 101 5.37 0.54 -14.07
C ARG A 101 5.61 0.18 -12.60
N GLN A 102 6.70 -0.53 -12.31
CA GLN A 102 7.11 -0.88 -10.95
C GLN A 102 7.44 0.39 -10.15
N VAL A 103 8.19 1.31 -10.76
CA VAL A 103 8.55 2.59 -10.13
C VAL A 103 7.32 3.45 -9.88
N VAL A 104 6.45 3.63 -10.88
CA VAL A 104 5.28 4.50 -10.78
C VAL A 104 4.25 3.96 -9.79
N LEU A 105 3.95 2.66 -9.78
CA LEU A 105 3.02 2.12 -8.78
C LEU A 105 3.61 2.11 -7.36
N SER A 106 4.91 1.88 -7.23
CA SER A 106 5.59 1.99 -5.93
C SER A 106 5.57 3.44 -5.43
N ALA A 107 5.79 4.41 -6.30
CA ALA A 107 5.69 5.83 -5.99
C ALA A 107 4.25 6.24 -5.66
N ALA A 108 3.25 5.73 -6.37
CA ALA A 108 1.84 5.97 -6.10
C ALA A 108 1.46 5.55 -4.67
N VAL A 109 1.83 4.33 -4.26
CA VAL A 109 1.65 3.85 -2.87
C VAL A 109 2.43 4.72 -1.90
N GLY A 110 3.68 5.10 -2.23
CA GLY A 110 4.50 5.93 -1.36
C GLY A 110 3.93 7.33 -1.13
N ILE A 111 3.45 7.98 -2.18
CA ILE A 111 2.79 9.30 -2.12
C ILE A 111 1.54 9.19 -1.23
N TRP A 112 0.68 8.20 -1.48
CA TRP A 112 -0.54 8.00 -0.71
C TRP A 112 -0.24 7.70 0.76
N ALA A 113 0.67 6.76 1.05
CA ALA A 113 1.01 6.34 2.41
C ALA A 113 1.67 7.47 3.22
N THR A 114 2.52 8.27 2.59
CA THR A 114 3.16 9.44 3.22
C THR A 114 2.12 10.51 3.52
N ARG A 115 1.22 10.79 2.57
CA ARG A 115 0.14 11.77 2.75
C ARG A 115 -0.80 11.36 3.87
N LEU A 116 -1.34 10.15 3.82
CA LEU A 116 -2.30 9.67 4.81
C LEU A 116 -1.64 9.52 6.19
N GLY A 117 -0.43 8.96 6.24
CA GLY A 117 0.34 8.80 7.48
C GLY A 117 0.63 10.13 8.16
N SER A 118 1.07 11.14 7.40
CA SER A 118 1.33 12.47 7.94
C SER A 118 0.06 13.13 8.46
N TYR A 119 -1.07 12.95 7.75
CA TYR A 119 -2.37 13.48 8.18
C TYR A 119 -2.86 12.84 9.48
N LEU A 120 -2.82 11.50 9.58
CA LEU A 120 -3.26 10.75 10.76
C LEU A 120 -2.35 11.00 11.97
N PHE A 121 -1.03 11.01 11.75
CA PHE A 121 -0.07 11.28 12.81
C PHE A 121 -0.24 12.69 13.39
N LYS A 122 -0.40 13.71 12.51
CA LYS A 122 -0.70 15.07 12.95
C LYS A 122 -1.96 15.12 13.81
N ARG A 123 -3.03 14.43 13.41
CA ARG A 123 -4.29 14.37 14.17
C ARG A 123 -4.11 13.74 15.54
N ILE A 124 -3.40 12.62 15.66
CA ILE A 124 -3.16 11.96 16.95
C ILE A 124 -2.33 12.84 17.88
N MET A 125 -1.37 13.60 17.35
CA MET A 125 -0.60 14.55 18.17
C MET A 125 -1.43 15.75 18.65
N GLU A 126 -2.46 16.14 17.90
CA GLU A 126 -3.39 17.23 18.29
C GLU A 126 -4.48 16.76 19.27
N ASP A 127 -5.10 15.60 19.01
CA ASP A 127 -6.24 15.08 19.79
C ASP A 127 -5.79 14.20 21.00
N GLY A 128 -4.51 13.81 21.02
CA GLY A 128 -3.83 13.16 22.15
C GLY A 128 -4.15 11.69 22.41
N HIS A 129 -5.27 11.18 21.90
CA HIS A 129 -5.73 9.80 22.05
C HIS A 129 -6.62 9.38 20.87
N ASP A 130 -6.76 8.07 20.67
CA ASP A 130 -7.71 7.51 19.70
C ASP A 130 -8.66 6.52 20.40
N SER A 131 -9.94 6.88 20.46
CA SER A 131 -10.96 6.11 21.19
C SER A 131 -11.18 4.68 20.65
N ARG A 132 -10.71 4.37 19.44
CA ARG A 132 -10.71 2.99 18.91
C ARG A 132 -9.87 2.04 19.77
N PHE A 133 -8.87 2.57 20.49
CA PHE A 133 -7.90 1.77 21.24
C PHE A 133 -8.17 1.71 22.74
N ASP A 134 -9.16 2.44 23.26
CA ASP A 134 -9.39 2.58 24.71
C ASP A 134 -9.57 1.24 25.42
N GLU A 135 -10.34 0.32 24.84
CA GLU A 135 -10.50 -1.04 25.38
C GLU A 135 -9.44 -2.02 24.88
N ILE A 136 -8.91 -1.81 23.67
CA ILE A 136 -7.97 -2.74 23.03
C ILE A 136 -6.62 -2.72 23.77
N LYS A 137 -6.11 -1.53 24.14
CA LYS A 137 -4.79 -1.36 24.76
C LYS A 137 -4.68 -1.93 26.18
N LYS A 138 -5.81 -2.21 26.84
CA LYS A 138 -5.87 -2.83 28.17
C LYS A 138 -5.47 -4.31 28.15
N SER A 139 -5.55 -4.97 26.99
CA SER A 139 -5.27 -6.40 26.85
C SER A 139 -4.11 -6.61 25.86
N PRO A 140 -2.91 -7.03 26.33
CA PRO A 140 -1.75 -7.24 25.46
C PRO A 140 -2.04 -8.14 24.23
N PRO A 141 -2.76 -9.28 24.35
CA PRO A 141 -3.10 -10.10 23.18
C PRO A 141 -4.03 -9.40 22.19
N LYS A 142 -5.03 -8.64 22.66
CA LYS A 142 -5.94 -7.89 21.77
C LYS A 142 -5.20 -6.76 21.07
N PHE A 143 -4.32 -6.05 21.78
CA PHE A 143 -3.54 -4.98 21.19
C PHE A 143 -2.55 -5.50 20.16
N PHE A 144 -1.87 -6.62 20.45
CA PHE A 144 -1.05 -7.33 19.48
C PHE A 144 -1.85 -7.75 18.24
N GLY A 145 -3.07 -8.24 18.44
CA GLY A 145 -4.02 -8.56 17.37
C GLY A 145 -4.32 -7.36 16.46
N ALA A 146 -4.40 -6.15 16.99
CA ALA A 146 -4.58 -4.94 16.19
C ALA A 146 -3.39 -4.68 15.25
N PHE A 147 -2.15 -4.78 15.75
CA PHE A 147 -0.95 -4.66 14.91
C PHE A 147 -0.88 -5.74 13.81
N PHE A 148 -1.32 -6.96 14.11
CA PHE A 148 -1.41 -8.02 13.10
C PHE A 148 -2.51 -7.78 12.06
N ALA A 149 -3.65 -7.22 12.48
CA ALA A 149 -4.67 -6.74 11.55
C ALA A 149 -4.13 -5.62 10.65
N GLN A 150 -3.31 -4.71 11.18
CA GLN A 150 -2.62 -3.68 10.39
C GLN A 150 -1.65 -4.30 9.37
N ALA A 151 -0.86 -5.30 9.76
CA ALA A 151 0.03 -6.01 8.84
C ALA A 151 -0.75 -6.69 7.70
N THR A 152 -1.87 -7.32 8.05
CA THR A 152 -2.79 -7.95 7.09
C THR A 152 -3.35 -6.90 6.13
N TRP A 153 -3.80 -5.76 6.67
CA TRP A 153 -4.34 -4.67 5.89
C TRP A 153 -3.33 -4.17 4.86
N VAL A 154 -2.13 -3.80 5.30
CA VAL A 154 -1.06 -3.31 4.43
C VAL A 154 -0.73 -4.35 3.35
N SER A 155 -0.64 -5.62 3.73
CA SER A 155 -0.32 -6.72 2.79
C SER A 155 -1.37 -6.88 1.70
N LEU A 156 -2.66 -6.80 2.03
CA LEU A 156 -3.75 -6.95 1.06
C LEU A 156 -3.84 -5.73 0.14
N CYS A 157 -3.67 -4.51 0.65
CA CYS A 157 -3.63 -3.30 -0.18
C CYS A 157 -2.42 -3.26 -1.11
N CYS A 158 -1.23 -3.62 -0.61
CA CYS A 158 -0.01 -3.62 -1.42
C CYS A 158 0.11 -4.82 -2.37
N LEU A 159 -0.75 -5.84 -2.25
CA LEU A 159 -0.63 -7.09 -2.99
C LEU A 159 -0.43 -6.90 -4.52
N PRO A 160 -1.18 -6.01 -5.22
CA PRO A 160 -0.98 -5.80 -6.65
C PRO A 160 0.42 -5.25 -6.98
N VAL A 161 0.92 -4.32 -6.16
CA VAL A 161 2.22 -3.68 -6.35
C VAL A 161 3.36 -4.64 -6.01
N ILE A 162 3.25 -5.38 -4.90
CA ILE A 162 4.22 -6.41 -4.53
C ILE A 162 4.28 -7.50 -5.61
N ALA A 163 3.12 -7.91 -6.16
CA ALA A 163 3.07 -8.88 -7.24
C ALA A 163 3.75 -8.35 -8.51
N LEU A 164 3.49 -7.10 -8.92
CA LEU A 164 4.17 -6.48 -10.05
C LEU A 164 5.69 -6.38 -9.83
N ASN A 165 6.12 -5.99 -8.64
CA ASN A 165 7.54 -5.89 -8.25
C ASN A 165 8.22 -7.28 -8.18
N SER A 166 7.43 -8.35 -8.02
CA SER A 166 7.91 -9.73 -8.04
C SER A 166 8.15 -10.28 -9.46
N LEU A 167 7.75 -9.56 -10.51
CA LEU A 167 8.01 -9.95 -11.89
C LEU A 167 9.43 -9.54 -12.34
N PRO A 168 10.17 -10.41 -13.05
CA PRO A 168 11.49 -10.08 -13.59
C PRO A 168 11.45 -8.92 -14.58
N HIS A 169 12.37 -7.95 -14.44
CA HIS A 169 12.49 -6.81 -15.34
C HIS A 169 12.60 -7.21 -16.83
N PRO A 170 13.41 -8.21 -17.25
CA PRO A 170 13.49 -8.59 -18.66
C PRO A 170 12.15 -9.02 -19.26
N LEU A 171 11.25 -9.62 -18.47
CA LEU A 171 9.90 -9.96 -18.93
C LEU A 171 9.00 -8.72 -19.05
N LEU A 172 9.12 -7.77 -18.12
CA LEU A 172 8.37 -6.52 -18.18
C LEU A 172 8.79 -5.65 -19.36
N SER A 173 10.06 -5.70 -19.77
CA SER A 173 10.59 -4.95 -20.91
C SER A 173 10.14 -5.49 -22.27
N THR A 174 9.48 -6.65 -22.34
CA THR A 174 8.84 -7.13 -23.56
C THR A 174 7.43 -6.57 -23.77
N LEU A 175 6.86 -5.89 -22.76
CA LEU A 175 5.56 -5.24 -22.89
C LEU A 175 5.67 -3.99 -23.78
N PRO A 176 4.59 -3.59 -24.46
CA PRO A 176 4.51 -2.27 -25.08
C PRO A 176 4.84 -1.17 -24.06
N THR A 177 5.45 -0.08 -24.53
CA THR A 177 5.82 1.06 -23.69
C THR A 177 4.64 1.54 -22.86
N LEU A 178 3.46 1.65 -23.48
CA LEU A 178 2.21 2.07 -22.85
C LEU A 178 1.07 1.14 -23.26
N MET A 179 0.23 0.76 -22.29
CA MET A 179 -0.99 -0.02 -22.47
C MET A 179 -2.19 0.81 -22.05
N LEU A 180 -3.39 0.50 -22.56
CA LEU A 180 -4.61 1.19 -22.17
C LEU A 180 -4.86 1.11 -20.66
N THR A 181 -4.58 -0.03 -20.04
CA THR A 181 -4.68 -0.23 -18.59
C THR A 181 -3.75 0.67 -17.79
N ASP A 182 -2.61 1.06 -18.36
CA ASP A 182 -1.72 2.00 -17.71
C ASP A 182 -2.34 3.39 -17.63
N ILE A 183 -2.88 3.87 -18.76
CA ILE A 183 -3.53 5.17 -18.86
C ILE A 183 -4.73 5.22 -17.90
N LEU A 184 -5.62 4.23 -18.00
CA LEU A 184 -6.80 4.16 -17.14
C LEU A 184 -6.44 4.06 -15.65
N GLY A 185 -5.46 3.21 -15.32
CA GLY A 185 -5.02 3.04 -13.94
C GLY A 185 -4.42 4.31 -13.34
N LEU A 186 -3.58 5.03 -14.11
CA LEU A 186 -2.99 6.29 -13.67
C LEU A 186 -4.02 7.42 -13.56
N LEU A 187 -4.97 7.50 -14.48
CA LEU A 187 -6.06 8.49 -14.41
C LEU A 187 -6.96 8.23 -13.20
N LEU A 188 -7.32 6.97 -12.92
CA LEU A 188 -8.06 6.59 -11.72
C LEU A 188 -7.29 6.91 -10.45
N PHE A 189 -5.98 6.62 -10.41
CA PHE A 189 -5.13 6.96 -9.27
C PHE A 189 -5.09 8.47 -9.02
N ALA A 190 -4.76 9.26 -10.04
CA ALA A 190 -4.67 10.71 -9.93
C ALA A 190 -6.02 11.35 -9.57
N GLY A 191 -7.11 10.89 -10.18
CA GLY A 191 -8.46 11.35 -9.90
C GLY A 191 -8.92 11.01 -8.49
N GLY A 192 -8.72 9.75 -8.06
CA GLY A 192 -9.05 9.28 -6.71
C GLY A 192 -8.27 10.01 -5.63
N LEU A 193 -6.94 10.15 -5.81
CA LEU A 193 -6.08 10.90 -4.89
C LEU A 193 -6.50 12.37 -4.79
N SER A 194 -6.86 13.00 -5.92
CA SER A 194 -7.36 14.38 -5.93
C SER A 194 -8.67 14.51 -5.15
N PHE A 195 -9.61 13.58 -5.35
CA PHE A 195 -10.87 13.53 -4.61
C PHE A 195 -10.65 13.41 -3.10
N GLU A 196 -9.78 12.49 -2.68
CA GLU A 196 -9.43 12.28 -1.27
C GLU A 196 -8.81 13.54 -0.66
N ILE A 197 -7.83 14.15 -1.34
CA ILE A 197 -7.15 15.37 -0.86
C ILE A 197 -8.14 16.52 -0.71
N VAL A 198 -8.99 16.77 -1.70
CA VAL A 198 -9.97 17.87 -1.66
C VAL A 198 -11.00 17.63 -0.56
N ALA A 199 -11.54 16.42 -0.45
CA ALA A 199 -12.52 16.07 0.58
C ALA A 199 -11.97 16.27 2.00
N ASP A 200 -10.77 15.78 2.27
CA ASP A 200 -10.15 15.90 3.59
C ASP A 200 -9.73 17.34 3.90
N ARG A 201 -9.30 18.13 2.90
CA ARG A 201 -9.02 19.56 3.09
C ARG A 201 -10.29 20.34 3.43
N GLN A 202 -11.39 20.09 2.72
CA GLN A 202 -12.70 20.69 3.02
C GLN A 202 -13.13 20.35 4.45
N LYS A 203 -13.04 19.08 4.85
CA LYS A 203 -13.36 18.63 6.21
C LYS A 203 -12.47 19.28 7.27
N SER A 204 -11.15 19.31 7.04
CA SER A 204 -10.20 19.86 8.01
C SER A 204 -10.38 21.37 8.19
N ALA A 205 -10.62 22.11 7.11
CA ALA A 205 -10.91 23.55 7.17
C ALA A 205 -12.22 23.82 7.93
N TRP A 206 -13.27 23.04 7.65
CA TRP A 206 -14.56 23.17 8.30
C TRP A 206 -14.50 22.87 9.80
N VAL A 207 -13.80 21.79 10.21
CA VAL A 207 -13.57 21.46 11.63
C VAL A 207 -12.77 22.56 12.33
N ALA A 208 -11.75 23.11 11.67
CA ALA A 208 -10.97 24.21 12.23
C ALA A 208 -11.81 25.49 12.40
N ALA A 209 -12.71 25.79 11.46
CA ALA A 209 -13.66 26.90 11.57
C ALA A 209 -14.64 26.70 12.75
N LYS A 210 -15.15 25.47 12.95
CA LYS A 210 -15.99 25.12 14.11
C LYS A 210 -15.25 25.36 15.43
N LYS A 211 -13.97 24.93 15.51
CA LYS A 211 -13.11 25.19 16.69
C LYS A 211 -12.92 26.69 16.97
N ARG A 212 -12.96 27.55 15.95
CA ARG A 212 -12.89 29.01 16.06
C ARG A 212 -14.25 29.68 16.32
N LYS A 213 -15.33 28.90 16.46
CA LYS A 213 -16.71 29.39 16.63
C LYS A 213 -17.18 30.28 15.47
N GLU A 214 -16.70 30.01 14.26
CA GLU A 214 -17.16 30.71 13.04
C GLU A 214 -18.51 30.17 12.55
N HIS A 215 -18.87 28.95 12.96
CA HIS A 215 -20.15 28.30 12.70
C HIS A 215 -20.44 27.25 13.78
N ASP A 216 -21.70 26.84 13.89
CA ASP A 216 -22.18 25.86 14.86
C ASP A 216 -22.87 24.65 14.20
N GLU A 217 -22.87 24.54 12.86
CA GLU A 217 -23.56 23.43 12.19
C GLU A 217 -22.95 22.08 12.53
N ASP A 218 -23.77 21.03 12.58
CA ASP A 218 -23.32 19.68 12.93
C ASP A 218 -22.64 18.95 11.77
N PHE A 219 -23.02 19.28 10.53
CA PHE A 219 -22.56 18.59 9.33
C PHE A 219 -22.08 19.55 8.25
N LEU A 220 -20.97 19.18 7.63
CA LEU A 220 -20.48 19.82 6.41
C LEU A 220 -21.36 19.40 5.22
N THR A 221 -22.12 20.33 4.66
CA THR A 221 -23.08 20.10 3.57
C THR A 221 -22.73 20.83 2.27
N SER A 222 -21.48 21.28 2.13
CA SER A 222 -20.98 22.01 0.94
C SER A 222 -19.80 21.29 0.25
N GLY A 223 -19.42 21.75 -0.93
CA GLY A 223 -18.30 21.18 -1.69
C GLY A 223 -18.57 19.74 -2.14
N LEU A 224 -17.63 18.82 -1.89
CA LEU A 224 -17.81 17.39 -2.22
C LEU A 224 -18.78 16.69 -1.25
N TRP A 225 -18.89 17.21 -0.02
CA TRP A 225 -19.72 16.63 1.04
C TRP A 225 -21.22 16.87 0.82
N SER A 226 -21.60 17.79 -0.06
CA SER A 226 -22.99 17.96 -0.49
C SER A 226 -23.47 16.82 -1.41
N LYS A 227 -22.55 16.13 -2.08
CA LYS A 227 -22.85 15.05 -3.04
C LYS A 227 -22.76 13.67 -2.42
N SER A 228 -21.90 13.49 -1.43
CA SER A 228 -21.67 12.22 -0.75
C SER A 228 -21.35 12.47 0.71
N ARG A 229 -21.83 11.58 1.59
CA ARG A 229 -21.48 11.58 3.02
C ARG A 229 -20.02 11.19 3.27
N HIS A 230 -19.38 10.51 2.32
CA HIS A 230 -17.99 10.05 2.44
C HIS A 230 -17.22 10.21 1.11
N PRO A 231 -17.01 11.46 0.64
CA PRO A 231 -16.33 11.70 -0.64
C PRO A 231 -14.84 11.31 -0.60
N ASN A 232 -14.22 11.33 0.57
CA ASN A 232 -12.85 10.86 0.76
C ASN A 232 -12.73 9.32 0.60
N TYR A 233 -13.71 8.55 1.09
CA TYR A 233 -13.73 7.09 0.89
C TYR A 233 -13.90 6.71 -0.57
N PHE A 234 -14.68 7.48 -1.33
CA PHE A 234 -14.76 7.33 -2.78
C PHE A 234 -13.40 7.57 -3.45
N GLY A 235 -12.67 8.63 -3.04
CA GLY A 235 -11.32 8.90 -3.52
C GLY A 235 -10.35 7.75 -3.27
N GLU A 236 -10.33 7.24 -2.04
CA GLU A 236 -9.48 6.12 -1.63
C GLU A 236 -9.83 4.82 -2.40
N ALA A 237 -11.10 4.47 -2.50
CA ALA A 237 -11.52 3.30 -3.30
C ALA A 237 -11.12 3.44 -4.79
N THR A 238 -11.25 4.64 -5.35
CA THR A 238 -10.93 4.92 -6.76
C THR A 238 -9.43 4.82 -7.02
N LEU A 239 -8.58 5.35 -6.14
CA LEU A 239 -7.12 5.29 -6.36
C LEU A 239 -6.56 3.87 -6.23
N TRP A 240 -7.08 3.07 -5.29
CA TRP A 240 -6.70 1.66 -5.17
C TRP A 240 -7.23 0.82 -6.34
N THR A 241 -8.37 1.20 -6.91
CA THR A 241 -8.86 0.64 -8.17
C THR A 241 -7.93 0.99 -9.33
N GLY A 242 -7.38 2.20 -9.38
CA GLY A 242 -6.38 2.59 -10.38
C GLY A 242 -5.11 1.73 -10.33
N ILE A 243 -4.58 1.48 -9.13
CA ILE A 243 -3.45 0.56 -8.91
C ILE A 243 -3.79 -0.85 -9.41
N ALA A 244 -4.99 -1.33 -9.11
CA ALA A 244 -5.47 -2.65 -9.55
C ALA A 244 -5.61 -2.74 -11.07
N VAL A 245 -6.18 -1.73 -11.73
CA VAL A 245 -6.37 -1.71 -13.19
C VAL A 245 -5.03 -1.77 -13.92
N LEU A 246 -4.05 -0.97 -13.50
CA LEU A 246 -2.70 -1.00 -14.09
C LEU A 246 -2.05 -2.37 -13.88
N SER A 247 -2.07 -2.86 -12.63
CA SER A 247 -1.46 -4.15 -12.27
C SER A 247 -2.11 -5.31 -13.01
N ALA A 248 -3.45 -5.31 -13.15
CA ALA A 248 -4.20 -6.35 -13.84
C ALA A 248 -3.83 -6.43 -15.32
N GLY A 249 -3.58 -5.30 -15.99
CA GLY A 249 -3.12 -5.28 -17.39
C GLY A 249 -1.83 -6.08 -17.60
N VAL A 250 -0.92 -6.05 -16.62
CA VAL A 250 0.32 -6.83 -16.65
C VAL A 250 0.10 -8.27 -16.17
N LEU A 251 -0.53 -8.43 -15.00
CA LEU A 251 -0.66 -9.71 -14.30
C LEU A 251 -1.53 -10.73 -15.04
N THR A 252 -2.56 -10.27 -15.76
CA THR A 252 -3.43 -11.15 -16.58
C THR A 252 -2.81 -11.46 -17.94
N GLY A 253 -1.85 -10.65 -18.39
CA GLY A 253 -1.13 -10.84 -19.65
C GLY A 253 -0.19 -12.04 -19.62
N ARG A 254 0.41 -12.35 -20.78
CA ARG A 254 1.39 -13.44 -20.91
C ARG A 254 2.60 -13.24 -19.99
N VAL A 255 3.07 -12.00 -19.86
CA VAL A 255 4.21 -11.62 -19.00
C VAL A 255 3.92 -11.91 -17.53
N GLY A 256 2.75 -11.48 -17.03
CA GLY A 256 2.32 -11.77 -15.66
C GLY A 256 2.21 -13.26 -15.38
N GLN A 257 1.56 -14.00 -16.27
CA GLN A 257 1.42 -15.46 -16.15
C GLN A 257 2.78 -16.16 -16.09
N LEU A 258 3.69 -15.84 -17.03
CA LEU A 258 5.06 -16.40 -17.05
C LEU A 258 5.84 -16.05 -15.78
N GLY A 259 5.81 -14.79 -15.34
CA GLY A 259 6.53 -14.38 -14.14
C GLY A 259 5.99 -15.00 -12.85
N MET A 260 4.67 -15.26 -12.79
CA MET A 260 4.05 -16.01 -11.69
C MET A 260 4.23 -17.54 -11.82
N GLY A 261 4.75 -18.04 -12.94
CA GLY A 261 4.86 -19.48 -13.21
C GLY A 261 3.51 -20.16 -13.45
N THR A 262 2.54 -19.44 -14.01
CA THR A 262 1.18 -19.92 -14.32
C THR A 262 0.89 -19.81 -15.81
N SER A 263 -0.21 -20.41 -16.27
CA SER A 263 -0.62 -20.35 -17.66
C SER A 263 -2.14 -20.52 -17.82
N GLY A 264 -2.66 -20.14 -18.98
CA GLY A 264 -4.04 -20.37 -19.37
C GLY A 264 -5.05 -19.52 -18.59
N VAL A 265 -6.30 -19.98 -18.57
CA VAL A 265 -7.42 -19.25 -17.95
C VAL A 265 -7.22 -19.08 -16.44
N TRP A 266 -6.66 -20.09 -15.77
CA TRP A 266 -6.36 -20.04 -14.34
C TRP A 266 -5.29 -19.01 -14.00
N GLY A 267 -4.24 -18.88 -14.84
CA GLY A 267 -3.23 -17.83 -14.67
C GLY A 267 -3.82 -16.43 -14.80
N LYS A 268 -4.74 -16.23 -15.76
CA LYS A 268 -5.48 -14.96 -15.90
C LYS A 268 -6.35 -14.67 -14.67
N ALA A 269 -7.12 -15.66 -14.21
CA ALA A 269 -7.98 -15.52 -13.05
C ALA A 269 -7.17 -15.19 -11.79
N LEU A 270 -6.01 -15.85 -11.59
CA LEU A 270 -5.10 -15.54 -10.50
C LEU A 270 -4.57 -14.11 -10.58
N GLY A 271 -4.09 -13.68 -11.76
CA GLY A 271 -3.58 -12.32 -11.95
C GLY A 271 -4.64 -11.26 -11.69
N LEU A 272 -5.89 -11.50 -12.14
CA LEU A 272 -7.02 -10.61 -11.86
C LEU A 272 -7.38 -10.61 -10.37
N GLY A 273 -7.39 -11.78 -9.72
CA GLY A 273 -7.65 -11.90 -8.29
C GLY A 273 -6.62 -11.13 -7.46
N ILE A 274 -5.32 -11.34 -7.71
CA ILE A 274 -4.23 -10.62 -7.05
C ILE A 274 -4.37 -9.10 -7.20
N ALA A 275 -4.69 -8.62 -8.40
CA ALA A 275 -4.90 -7.20 -8.64
C ALA A 275 -6.15 -6.67 -7.92
N GLY A 276 -7.25 -7.43 -7.93
CA GLY A 276 -8.53 -7.04 -7.37
C GLY A 276 -8.63 -7.08 -5.85
N VAL A 277 -7.74 -7.80 -5.16
CA VAL A 277 -7.73 -7.90 -3.68
C VAL A 277 -7.67 -6.52 -3.03
N SER A 278 -6.81 -5.63 -3.53
CA SER A 278 -6.63 -4.30 -2.93
C SER A 278 -7.92 -3.47 -2.91
N PRO A 279 -8.54 -3.12 -4.05
CA PRO A 279 -9.76 -2.33 -4.04
C PRO A 279 -10.94 -3.06 -3.37
N ALA A 280 -11.06 -4.38 -3.52
CA ALA A 280 -12.11 -5.14 -2.85
C ALA A 280 -12.00 -5.04 -1.32
N PHE A 281 -10.78 -5.20 -0.80
CA PHE A 281 -10.49 -5.14 0.63
C PHE A 281 -10.66 -3.71 1.18
N VAL A 282 -10.17 -2.69 0.47
CA VAL A 282 -10.37 -1.28 0.85
C VAL A 282 -11.86 -0.92 0.90
N CYS A 283 -12.62 -1.27 -0.14
CA CYS A 283 -14.07 -1.04 -0.14
C CYS A 283 -14.77 -1.77 1.01
N PHE A 284 -14.39 -3.02 1.29
CA PHE A 284 -14.93 -3.77 2.42
C PHE A 284 -14.66 -3.07 3.76
N LEU A 285 -13.42 -2.64 4.00
CA LEU A 285 -13.06 -1.96 5.25
C LEU A 285 -13.79 -0.62 5.41
N LEU A 286 -13.80 0.19 4.34
CA LEU A 286 -14.45 1.49 4.36
C LEU A 286 -15.97 1.36 4.55
N LEU A 287 -16.62 0.36 3.95
CA LEU A 287 -18.08 0.26 4.00
C LEU A 287 -18.62 -0.62 5.12
N LYS A 288 -17.83 -1.56 5.64
CA LYS A 288 -18.33 -2.62 6.55
C LYS A 288 -17.55 -2.80 7.84
N VAL A 289 -16.35 -2.24 7.99
CA VAL A 289 -15.54 -2.45 9.19
C VAL A 289 -15.20 -1.14 9.89
N SER A 290 -14.35 -0.31 9.29
CA SER A 290 -13.72 0.82 9.96
C SER A 290 -14.14 2.20 9.46
N GLY A 291 -14.70 2.30 8.25
CA GLY A 291 -15.10 3.60 7.67
C GLY A 291 -16.48 4.04 8.15
N VAL A 292 -17.50 3.72 7.37
CA VAL A 292 -18.91 4.11 7.59
C VAL A 292 -19.41 3.67 8.97
N PRO A 293 -19.25 2.40 9.41
CA PRO A 293 -19.81 1.96 10.69
C PRO A 293 -19.27 2.72 11.91
N LEU A 294 -17.96 2.98 11.95
CA LEU A 294 -17.34 3.72 13.06
C LEU A 294 -17.61 5.23 13.01
N SER A 295 -17.93 5.76 11.84
CA SER A 295 -18.23 7.18 11.66
C SER A 295 -19.68 7.50 11.98
N GLU A 296 -20.61 6.65 11.54
CA GLU A 296 -22.05 6.83 11.78
C GLU A 296 -22.49 6.34 13.16
N GLY A 297 -21.82 5.31 13.71
CA GLY A 297 -22.13 4.78 15.04
C GLY A 297 -21.84 5.73 16.21
N LYS A 298 -21.24 6.89 15.95
CA LYS A 298 -21.02 7.95 16.96
C LYS A 298 -22.18 8.96 17.06
N VAL A 299 -23.21 8.82 16.21
CA VAL A 299 -24.31 9.79 16.06
C VAL A 299 -25.65 9.20 16.55
N CYS A 300 -25.63 8.15 17.36
CA CYS A 300 -26.82 7.59 18.02
C CYS A 300 -26.63 7.55 19.53
#